data_AF-A0A7C7PYW8-F1
#
_entry.id   AF-A0A7C7PYW8-F1
#
_cell.length_a   1.000
_cell.length_b   1.000
_cell.length_c   1.000
_cell.angle_alpha   90.00
_cell.angle_beta   90.00
_cell.angle_gamma   90.00
#
_symmetry.space_group_name_H-M   'P 1'
#
loop_
_entity.id
_entity.type
_entity.pdbx_description
1 polymer ?
#
loop_
_entity_poly.entity_id
_entity_poly.type
_entity_poly.pdbx_seq_one_letter_code
_entity_poly.pdbx_strand_id
1 'polypeptide(L)'
;MNHLIILPVILPALLAPFIVLAMRHDLLLQRVFSMAGAVALLGIALMLLDEAAGGPPQVYELGNWPAPFGIVLVLDRLSALMVLLTGILAVVVAGYAISSGWDTRGRHFHALLQFQLMGITGAFLTGDIF
;
A
#
# COMPACT_ATOMS: atom_id res chain seq x y z
N MET A 1 17.00 9.94 -7.82
CA MET A 1 15.99 9.95 -6.74
C MET A 1 15.19 8.68 -6.87
N ASN A 2 15.11 7.88 -5.82
CA ASN A 2 14.36 6.64 -5.86
C ASN A 2 12.91 6.93 -5.45
N HIS A 3 11.96 6.70 -6.37
CA HIS A 3 10.53 6.88 -6.09
C HIS A 3 9.89 5.63 -5.45
N LEU A 4 10.69 4.64 -5.05
CA LEU A 4 10.17 3.41 -4.46
C LEU A 4 9.40 3.66 -3.16
N ILE A 5 9.83 4.64 -2.35
CA ILE A 5 9.24 4.99 -1.03
C ILE A 5 7.76 5.38 -1.13
N ILE A 6 7.33 6.03 -2.23
CA ILE A 6 5.92 6.48 -2.37
C ILE A 6 5.00 5.39 -2.94
N LEU A 7 5.55 4.34 -3.56
CA LEU A 7 4.77 3.31 -4.25
C LEU A 7 3.79 2.54 -3.34
N PRO A 8 4.11 2.20 -2.07
CA PRO A 8 3.16 1.56 -1.17
C PRO A 8 1.88 2.36 -0.95
N VAL A 9 1.94 3.69 -1.10
CA VAL A 9 0.79 4.58 -0.97
C VAL A 9 0.10 4.75 -2.33
N ILE A 10 0.84 5.04 -3.40
CA ILE A 10 0.24 5.34 -4.71
C ILE A 10 -0.44 4.11 -5.33
N LEU A 11 0.17 2.92 -5.22
CA LEU A 11 -0.38 1.70 -5.81
C LEU A 11 -1.82 1.43 -5.34
N PRO A 12 -2.09 1.30 -4.03
CA PRO A 12 -3.46 1.13 -3.54
C PRO A 12 -4.35 2.37 -3.75
N ALA A 13 -3.78 3.60 -3.68
CA ALA A 13 -4.53 4.84 -3.91
C ALA A 13 -5.12 4.92 -5.32
N LEU A 14 -4.44 4.37 -6.32
CA LEU A 14 -4.92 4.31 -7.70
C LEU A 14 -5.80 3.07 -7.96
N LEU A 15 -5.44 1.92 -7.39
CA LEU A 15 -6.21 0.69 -7.56
C LEU A 15 -7.62 0.80 -6.97
N ALA A 16 -7.77 1.40 -5.79
CA ALA A 16 -9.08 1.51 -5.13
C ALA A 16 -10.14 2.22 -6.00
N PRO A 17 -9.95 3.47 -6.49
CA PRO A 17 -10.92 4.13 -7.37
C PRO A 17 -11.02 3.43 -8.73
N PHE A 18 -9.95 2.84 -9.25
CA PHE A 18 -10.01 2.09 -10.50
C PHE A 18 -10.95 0.88 -10.40
N ILE A 19 -10.87 0.12 -9.31
CA ILE A 19 -11.79 -0.99 -9.00
C ILE A 19 -13.25 -0.47 -8.94
N VAL A 20 -13.48 0.68 -8.28
CA VAL A 20 -14.82 1.27 -8.17
C VAL A 20 -15.37 1.70 -9.53
N LEU A 21 -14.56 2.35 -10.36
CA LEU A 21 -15.02 2.91 -11.63
C LEU A 21 -15.16 1.87 -12.74
N ALA A 22 -14.18 0.97 -12.87
CA ALA A 22 -14.10 0.02 -13.97
C ALA A 22 -14.75 -1.35 -13.68
N MET A 23 -14.88 -1.75 -12.41
CA MET A 23 -15.21 -3.14 -12.02
C MET A 23 -16.44 -3.24 -11.11
N ARG A 24 -17.24 -2.18 -10.99
CA ARG A 24 -18.39 -2.08 -10.06
C ARG A 24 -19.43 -3.20 -10.14
N HIS A 25 -19.48 -3.96 -11.23
CA HIS A 25 -20.42 -5.06 -11.47
C HIS A 25 -19.75 -6.42 -11.69
N ASP A 26 -18.43 -6.50 -11.64
CA ASP A 26 -17.68 -7.73 -11.92
C ASP A 26 -16.80 -8.09 -10.72
N LEU A 27 -17.31 -8.97 -9.85
CA LEU A 27 -16.60 -9.40 -8.66
C LEU A 27 -15.29 -10.13 -8.98
N LEU A 28 -15.24 -10.90 -10.07
CA LEU A 28 -14.04 -11.63 -10.44
C LEU A 28 -12.90 -10.66 -10.76
N LEU A 29 -13.19 -9.61 -11.54
CA LEU A 29 -12.21 -8.56 -11.82
C LEU A 29 -11.76 -7.83 -10.55
N GLN A 30 -12.69 -7.49 -9.65
CA GLN A 30 -12.33 -6.87 -8.36
C GLN A 30 -11.36 -7.75 -7.56
N ARG A 31 -11.62 -9.06 -7.48
CA ARG A 31 -10.76 -10.04 -6.79
C ARG A 31 -9.38 -10.12 -7.42
N VAL A 32 -9.31 -10.23 -8.75
CA VAL A 32 -8.04 -10.32 -9.50
C VAL A 32 -7.19 -9.08 -9.25
N PHE A 33 -7.75 -7.88 -9.42
CA PHE A 33 -7.00 -6.63 -9.23
C PHE A 33 -6.63 -6.38 -7.77
N SER A 34 -7.51 -6.73 -6.83
CA SER A 34 -7.22 -6.60 -5.40
C SER A 34 -6.08 -7.52 -4.96
N MET A 35 -6.12 -8.79 -5.38
CA MET A 35 -5.06 -9.76 -5.10
C MET A 35 -3.74 -9.38 -5.79
N ALA A 36 -3.79 -9.00 -7.07
CA ALA A 36 -2.61 -8.54 -7.80
C ALA A 36 -1.99 -7.31 -7.14
N GLY A 37 -2.81 -6.36 -6.69
CA GLY A 37 -2.37 -5.20 -5.91
C GLY A 37 -1.70 -5.57 -4.60
N ALA A 38 -2.26 -6.52 -3.85
CA ALA A 38 -1.65 -7.01 -2.60
C ALA A 38 -0.30 -7.70 -2.84
N VAL A 39 -0.18 -8.53 -3.88
CA VAL A 39 1.07 -9.20 -4.26
C VAL A 39 2.12 -8.18 -4.73
N ALA A 40 1.72 -7.20 -5.55
CA ALA A 40 2.61 -6.12 -5.97
C ALA A 40 3.08 -5.26 -4.78
N LEU A 41 2.19 -4.96 -3.83
CA LEU A 41 2.55 -4.26 -2.60
C LEU A 41 3.58 -5.05 -1.77
N LEU A 42 3.39 -6.37 -1.64
CA LEU A 42 4.37 -7.24 -0.98
C LEU A 42 5.74 -7.20 -1.69
N GLY A 43 5.76 -7.23 -3.02
CA GLY A 43 6.98 -7.08 -3.81
C GLY A 43 7.70 -5.75 -3.56
N ILE A 44 6.95 -4.64 -3.55
CA ILE A 44 7.49 -3.31 -3.21
C ILE A 44 8.04 -3.30 -1.78
N ALA A 45 7.33 -3.89 -0.82
CA ALA A 45 7.75 -3.92 0.57
C ALA A 45 9.05 -4.70 0.79
N LEU A 46 9.26 -5.79 0.04
CA LEU A 46 10.52 -6.53 0.05
C LEU A 46 11.68 -5.68 -0.47
N MET A 47 11.47 -4.92 -1.54
CA MET A 47 12.48 -3.99 -2.07
C MET A 47 12.80 -2.87 -1.08
N LEU A 48 11.80 -2.30 -0.40
CA LEU A 48 11.99 -1.28 0.63
C LEU A 48 12.78 -1.82 1.84
N LEU A 49 12.55 -3.07 2.24
CA LEU A 49 13.28 -3.69 3.33
C LEU A 49 14.77 -3.85 3.00
N ASP A 50 15.08 -4.31 1.79
CA ASP A 50 16.45 -4.44 1.31
C ASP A 50 17.16 -3.07 1.29
N GLU A 51 16.48 -2.04 0.79
CA GLU A 51 16.98 -0.67 0.75
C GLU A 51 17.20 -0.06 2.15
N ALA A 52 16.32 -0.37 3.12
CA ALA A 52 16.44 0.09 4.50
C ALA A 52 17.50 -0.68 5.32
N ALA A 53 17.90 -1.87 4.90
CA ALA A 53 18.85 -2.70 5.64
C ALA A 53 20.27 -2.11 5.64
N GLY A 54 20.70 -1.54 4.50
CA GLY A 54 22.09 -1.18 4.23
C GLY A 54 22.54 0.23 4.63
N GLY A 55 21.64 1.12 5.07
CA GLY A 55 21.96 2.55 5.20
C GLY A 55 21.23 3.29 6.33
N PRO A 56 21.49 4.60 6.48
CA PRO A 56 20.72 5.47 7.36
C PRO A 56 19.27 5.64 6.86
N PRO A 57 18.34 6.13 7.70
CA PRO A 57 16.99 6.47 7.27
C PRO A 57 16.99 7.40 6.06
N GLN A 58 16.13 7.11 5.08
CA GLN A 58 15.97 7.89 3.86
C GLN A 58 14.73 8.77 3.94
N VAL A 59 14.85 10.00 3.47
CA VAL A 59 13.75 10.97 3.45
C VAL A 59 13.33 11.21 2.00
N TYR A 60 12.02 11.09 1.75
CA TYR A 60 11.39 11.37 0.47
C TYR A 60 10.52 12.63 0.61
N GLU A 61 10.95 13.71 -0.04
CA GLU A 61 10.23 14.99 -0.06
C GLU A 61 9.14 14.97 -1.14
N LEU A 62 7.87 15.00 -0.72
CA LEU A 62 6.76 14.95 -1.64
C LEU A 62 6.69 16.25 -2.45
N GLY A 63 6.73 16.14 -3.79
CA GLY A 63 6.68 17.30 -4.67
C GLY A 63 7.93 18.17 -4.65
N ASN A 64 9.05 17.70 -4.08
CA ASN A 64 10.31 18.44 -3.98
C ASN A 64 10.18 19.75 -3.18
N TRP A 65 9.26 19.76 -2.21
CA TRP A 65 9.14 20.81 -1.21
C TRP A 65 9.94 20.39 0.03
N PRO A 66 10.98 21.14 0.42
CA PRO A 66 11.80 20.77 1.56
C PRO A 66 11.04 20.92 2.89
N ALA A 67 11.39 20.09 3.86
CA ALA A 67 10.93 20.28 5.24
C ALA A 67 11.34 21.67 5.76
N PRO A 68 10.53 22.34 6.61
CA PRO A 68 9.31 21.85 7.27
C PRO A 68 8.00 22.16 6.51
N PHE A 69 8.06 22.59 5.25
CA PHE A 69 6.88 23.04 4.50
C PHE A 69 6.24 21.94 3.64
N GLY A 70 7.02 20.93 3.23
CA GLY A 70 6.54 19.77 2.49
C GLY A 70 6.18 18.59 3.37
N ILE A 71 5.35 17.68 2.84
CA ILE A 71 5.10 16.36 3.44
C ILE A 71 6.30 15.47 3.14
N VAL A 72 6.83 14.79 4.16
CA VAL A 72 7.94 13.87 4.01
C VAL A 72 7.54 12.44 4.33
N LEU A 73 8.02 11.50 3.54
CA LEU A 73 7.99 10.07 3.87
C LEU A 73 9.38 9.63 4.33
N VAL A 74 9.46 8.85 5.39
CA VAL A 74 10.69 8.37 6.00
C VAL A 74 10.75 6.85 5.91
N LEU A 75 11.75 6.37 5.18
CA LEU A 75 12.11 4.96 5.12
C LEU A 75 13.23 4.68 6.12
N ASP A 76 12.87 4.08 7.24
CA ASP A 76 13.80 3.47 8.18
C ASP A 76 13.52 1.96 8.28
N ARG A 77 14.31 1.25 9.09
CA ARG A 77 14.16 -0.20 9.24
C ARG A 77 12.82 -0.61 9.86
N LEU A 78 12.29 0.20 10.78
CA LEU A 78 11.01 -0.08 11.41
C LEU A 78 9.87 0.16 10.43
N SER A 79 9.85 1.31 9.74
CA SER A 79 8.81 1.58 8.74
C SER A 79 8.82 0.54 7.61
N ALA A 80 10.00 0.14 7.14
CA ALA A 80 10.13 -0.94 6.15
C ALA A 80 9.57 -2.29 6.65
N LEU A 81 9.87 -2.69 7.89
CA LEU A 81 9.32 -3.91 8.49
C LEU A 81 7.80 -3.84 8.64
N MET A 82 7.25 -2.69 9.03
CA MET A 82 5.80 -2.51 9.19
C MET A 82 5.08 -2.54 7.84
N VAL A 83 5.67 -1.94 6.78
CA VAL A 83 5.15 -2.03 5.41
C VAL A 83 5.21 -3.48 4.89
N LEU A 84 6.29 -4.22 5.18
CA LEU A 84 6.38 -5.65 4.85
C LEU A 84 5.33 -6.50 5.56
N LEU A 85 5.17 -6.32 6.87
CA LEU A 85 4.14 -6.99 7.65
C LEU A 85 2.75 -6.72 7.07
N THR A 86 2.49 -5.46 6.71
CA THR A 86 1.23 -5.06 6.05
C THR A 86 1.05 -5.77 4.71
N GLY A 87 2.10 -5.85 3.88
CA GLY A 87 2.06 -6.54 2.58
C GLY A 87 1.78 -8.05 2.71
N ILE A 88 2.41 -8.72 3.68
CA ILE A 88 2.18 -10.15 3.94
C ILE A 88 0.71 -10.37 4.37
N LEU A 89 0.25 -9.58 5.33
CA LEU A 89 -1.14 -9.66 5.82
C LEU A 89 -2.14 -9.33 4.72
N ALA A 90 -1.84 -8.38 3.83
CA ALA A 90 -2.70 -8.02 2.71
C ALA A 90 -2.98 -9.22 1.80
N VAL A 91 -1.95 -9.98 1.43
CA VAL A 91 -2.08 -11.17 0.57
C VAL A 91 -2.89 -12.26 1.29
N VAL A 92 -2.56 -12.55 2.55
CA VAL A 92 -3.23 -13.58 3.35
C VAL A 92 -4.71 -13.24 3.56
N VAL A 93 -5.01 -12.00 3.97
CA VAL A 93 -6.38 -11.54 4.25
C VAL A 93 -7.20 -11.46 2.96
N ALA A 94 -6.65 -10.95 1.86
CA ALA A 94 -7.33 -10.95 0.57
C ALA A 94 -7.65 -12.38 0.11
N GLY A 95 -6.70 -13.30 0.22
CA GLY A 95 -6.89 -14.71 -0.14
C GLY A 95 -7.95 -15.39 0.72
N TYR A 96 -7.93 -15.14 2.03
CA TYR A 96 -8.95 -15.64 2.95
C TYR A 96 -10.34 -15.07 2.60
N ALA A 97 -10.46 -13.76 2.40
CA ALA A 97 -11.74 -13.14 2.09
C ALA A 97 -12.36 -13.69 0.80
N ILE A 98 -11.53 -13.92 -0.23
CA ILE A 98 -11.96 -14.50 -1.50
C ILE A 98 -12.39 -15.96 -1.35
N SER A 99 -11.59 -16.79 -0.67
CA SER A 99 -11.83 -18.23 -0.52
C SER A 99 -13.02 -18.55 0.39
N SER A 100 -13.23 -17.76 1.44
CA SER A 100 -14.39 -17.89 2.34
C SER A 100 -15.66 -17.23 1.81
N GLY A 101 -15.57 -16.47 0.70
CA GLY A 101 -16.66 -15.65 0.18
C GLY A 101 -17.01 -14.46 1.08
N TRP A 102 -16.16 -14.09 2.04
CA TRP A 102 -16.40 -12.96 2.94
C TRP A 102 -16.50 -11.63 2.20
N ASP A 103 -15.75 -11.48 1.13
CA ASP A 103 -15.75 -10.33 0.23
C ASP A 103 -17.12 -10.04 -0.42
N THR A 104 -18.01 -11.03 -0.51
CA THR A 104 -19.37 -10.87 -1.06
C THR A 104 -20.33 -10.09 -0.17
N ARG A 105 -19.97 -9.86 1.10
CA ARG A 105 -20.83 -9.15 2.07
C ARG A 105 -20.90 -7.64 1.83
N GLY A 106 -20.01 -7.08 1.00
CA GLY A 106 -19.97 -5.65 0.72
C GLY A 106 -19.59 -5.36 -0.73
N ARG A 107 -20.42 -4.58 -1.43
CA ARG A 107 -20.23 -4.24 -2.86
C ARG A 107 -18.90 -3.55 -3.19
N HIS A 108 -18.25 -2.94 -2.20
CA HIS A 108 -16.98 -2.21 -2.35
C HIS A 108 -15.85 -2.80 -1.51
N PHE A 109 -15.95 -4.07 -1.06
CA PHE A 109 -14.98 -4.71 -0.19
C PHE A 109 -13.53 -4.55 -0.70
N HIS A 110 -13.28 -4.88 -1.96
CA HIS A 110 -11.93 -4.84 -2.53
C HIS A 110 -11.36 -3.43 -2.68
N ALA A 111 -12.21 -2.44 -2.98
CA ALA A 111 -11.79 -1.04 -3.04
C ALA A 111 -11.48 -0.49 -1.65
N LEU A 112 -12.33 -0.80 -0.66
CA LEU A 112 -12.11 -0.41 0.73
C LEU A 112 -10.85 -1.06 1.32
N LEU A 113 -10.59 -2.33 0.97
CA LEU A 113 -9.34 -3.01 1.34
C LEU A 113 -8.13 -2.25 0.79
N GLN A 114 -8.15 -1.85 -0.49
CA GLN A 114 -7.06 -1.07 -1.08
C GLN A 114 -6.91 0.30 -0.40
N PHE A 115 -8.00 1.04 -0.14
CA PHE A 115 -7.90 2.30 0.63
C PHE A 115 -7.35 2.10 2.04
N GLN A 116 -7.69 1.00 2.70
CA GLN A 116 -7.13 0.66 4.00
C GLN A 116 -5.63 0.40 3.91
N LEU A 117 -5.17 -0.35 2.89
CA LEU A 117 -3.74 -0.58 2.66
C LEU A 117 -3.00 0.73 2.40
N MET A 118 -3.53 1.61 1.55
CA MET A 118 -3.00 2.95 1.31
C MET A 118 -2.80 3.73 2.63
N GLY A 119 -3.83 3.75 3.48
CA GLY A 119 -3.79 4.46 4.75
C GLY A 119 -2.76 3.88 5.72
N ILE A 120 -2.72 2.55 5.87
CA ILE A 120 -1.79 1.89 6.80
C ILE A 120 -0.34 2.08 6.36
N THR A 121 -0.02 1.86 5.08
CA THR A 121 1.35 2.05 4.59
C THR A 121 1.78 3.50 4.64
N GLY A 122 0.87 4.44 4.36
CA GLY A 122 1.12 5.87 4.53
C GLY A 122 1.42 6.24 5.98
N ALA A 123 0.66 5.72 6.93
CA ALA A 123 0.87 5.96 8.35
C ALA A 123 2.19 5.41 8.88
N PHE A 124 2.69 4.30 8.33
CA PHE A 124 4.01 3.77 8.71
C PHE A 124 5.18 4.54 8.09
N LEU A 125 4.96 5.19 6.94
CA LEU A 125 5.99 5.92 6.21
C LEU A 125 5.99 7.43 6.50
N THR A 126 4.95 8.01 7.09
CA THR A 126 4.89 9.46 7.33
C THR A 126 5.98 9.91 8.29
N GLY A 127 6.65 11.03 7.99
CA GLY A 127 7.52 11.74 8.92
C GLY A 127 6.81 12.88 9.68
N ASP A 128 5.54 13.13 9.36
CA ASP A 128 4.74 14.24 9.87
C ASP A 128 3.56 13.75 10.73
N ILE A 129 3.12 14.59 11.68
CA ILE A 129 2.04 14.29 12.65
C ILE A 129 0.64 14.61 12.10
N PHE A 130 0.53 15.55 11.16
CA PHE A 130 -0.74 16.01 10.57
C PHE A 130 -1.40 14.91 9.74
#